data_AF-A0A1X0Y106-F1
#
_entry.id   AF-A0A1X0Y106-F1
#
_cell.length_a   1.000
_cell.length_b   1.000
_cell.length_c   1.000
_cell.angle_alpha   90.00
_cell.angle_beta   90.00
_cell.angle_gamma   90.00
#
_symmetry.space_group_name_H-M   'P 1'
#
loop_
_entity.id
_entity.type
_entity.pdbx_description
1 polymer ?
#
loop_
_entity_poly.entity_id
_entity_poly.type
_entity_poly.pdbx_seq_one_letter_code
_entity_poly.pdbx_strand_id
1 'polypeptide(L)'
;MQLKYGSETLSLDLPDASLLRAADPGPPAPPEQLISRALDAPIDTLPLERIVRPGESVTIVTSDITRATGSERYLPLLVERLNRAGVMDADIRIVIALGIHRRQTEAEHRKILGPLYGRIAVVDHDCDDPRQLVELGTVDGIPVAVNRTVAEADRVIVTGTIGVHYFAGFGGGRKGLVPGVAARATCMATHFKVFNPPEVGGKHPLAAPAVLDGNPVHAAILKAARLVAPDFLLNTVLTPDKRIAGVFCGELEQAHLAGCDLARRLYTVPLATAADLAVISCGGAPKDINFIQAHKALDYGVRALRPGGTAILLAECPDGFGHPTFFDWFRHQDLDAFETALRADYQINGQTAHATLVKARRYRVILVSRFSAEQTAAMGMEKAETLDAALQMAYQGLPENPRTLVIPDGGTVLPVVRES
;
A
#
# COMPACT_ATOMS: atom_id res chain seq x y z
N MET A 1 -23.49 0.22 -15.80
CA MET A 1 -22.03 0.45 -15.65
C MET A 1 -21.29 -0.88 -15.48
N GLN A 2 -19.97 -0.91 -15.63
CA GLN A 2 -19.14 -2.13 -15.61
C GLN A 2 -18.16 -2.10 -14.44
N LEU A 3 -18.12 -3.16 -13.63
CA LEU A 3 -17.27 -3.29 -12.44
C LEU A 3 -16.36 -4.51 -12.56
N LYS A 4 -15.07 -4.34 -12.28
CA LYS A 4 -14.11 -5.45 -12.33
C LYS A 4 -14.29 -6.38 -11.13
N TYR A 5 -14.14 -7.68 -11.33
CA TYR A 5 -14.18 -8.72 -10.31
C TYR A 5 -13.31 -9.88 -10.77
N GLY A 6 -12.17 -10.10 -10.12
CA GLY A 6 -11.18 -11.04 -10.62
C GLY A 6 -10.67 -10.64 -12.00
N SER A 7 -10.64 -11.61 -12.92
CA SER A 7 -10.40 -11.39 -14.35
C SER A 7 -11.66 -11.00 -15.14
N GLU A 8 -12.82 -10.96 -14.49
CA GLU A 8 -14.12 -10.71 -15.12
C GLU A 8 -14.60 -9.27 -14.92
N THR A 9 -15.72 -8.96 -15.56
CA THR A 9 -16.42 -7.68 -15.42
C THR A 9 -17.91 -7.95 -15.21
N LEU A 10 -18.46 -7.42 -14.12
CA LEU A 10 -19.86 -7.51 -13.74
C LEU A 10 -20.61 -6.27 -14.23
N SER A 11 -21.79 -6.48 -14.80
CA SER A 11 -22.71 -5.41 -15.17
C SER A 11 -23.52 -4.98 -13.96
N LEU A 12 -23.62 -3.67 -13.75
CA LEU A 12 -24.39 -3.06 -12.66
C LEU A 12 -25.35 -2.02 -13.25
N ASP A 13 -26.64 -2.14 -12.96
CA ASP A 13 -27.64 -1.14 -13.33
C ASP A 13 -28.12 -0.36 -12.10
N LEU A 14 -27.58 0.85 -11.94
CA LEU A 14 -27.93 1.80 -10.88
C LEU A 14 -27.79 3.22 -11.46
N PRO A 15 -28.77 3.71 -12.24
CA PRO A 15 -28.66 4.98 -12.97
C PRO A 15 -28.55 6.20 -12.05
N ASP A 16 -29.14 6.15 -10.85
CA ASP A 16 -29.15 7.25 -9.89
C ASP A 16 -27.97 7.23 -8.91
N ALA A 17 -27.09 6.22 -8.99
CA ALA A 17 -25.95 6.11 -8.09
C ALA A 17 -24.82 7.07 -8.49
N SER A 18 -24.22 7.75 -7.51
CA SER A 18 -23.07 8.61 -7.79
C SER A 18 -21.79 7.77 -7.93
N LEU A 19 -21.01 8.06 -8.96
CA LEU A 19 -19.81 7.31 -9.31
C LEU A 19 -18.56 7.98 -8.74
N LEU A 20 -17.81 7.27 -7.89
CA LEU A 20 -16.56 7.76 -7.32
C LEU A 20 -15.36 7.17 -8.05
N ARG A 21 -14.54 8.05 -8.63
CA ARG A 21 -13.32 7.71 -9.36
C ARG A 21 -12.18 8.61 -8.93
N ALA A 22 -10.95 8.14 -9.16
CA ALA A 22 -9.78 8.99 -9.05
C ALA A 22 -9.91 10.18 -10.03
N ALA A 23 -9.39 11.33 -9.64
CA ALA A 23 -9.32 12.49 -10.52
C ALA A 23 -8.41 12.20 -11.72
N ASP A 24 -8.73 12.82 -12.85
CA ASP A 24 -7.89 12.74 -14.05
C ASP A 24 -6.59 13.55 -13.82
N PRO A 25 -5.40 12.94 -13.91
CA PRO A 25 -4.13 13.67 -13.81
C PRO A 25 -3.87 14.60 -15.01
N GLY A 26 -4.73 14.60 -16.02
CA GLY A 26 -4.58 15.37 -17.25
C GLY A 26 -3.88 14.58 -18.36
N PRO A 27 -3.49 15.26 -19.45
CA PRO A 27 -2.94 14.59 -20.63
C PRO A 27 -1.65 13.83 -20.29
N PRO A 28 -1.46 12.60 -20.80
CA PRO A 28 -0.27 11.82 -20.53
C PRO A 28 0.97 12.49 -21.14
N ALA A 29 2.03 12.60 -20.35
CA ALA A 29 3.37 12.89 -20.85
C ALA A 29 4.15 11.56 -21.05
N PRO A 30 5.14 11.51 -21.97
CA PRO A 30 6.00 10.35 -22.11
C PRO A 30 6.71 10.03 -20.78
N PRO A 31 6.63 8.79 -20.25
CA PRO A 31 7.24 8.42 -18.98
C PRO A 31 8.71 8.81 -18.86
N GLU A 32 9.48 8.61 -19.92
CA GLU A 32 10.92 8.90 -19.97
C GLU A 32 11.21 10.40 -19.78
N GLN A 33 10.34 11.27 -20.29
CA GLN A 33 10.45 12.72 -20.09
C GLN A 33 10.12 13.12 -18.65
N LEU A 34 9.09 12.51 -18.04
CA LEU A 34 8.76 12.76 -16.63
C LEU A 34 9.90 12.33 -15.71
N ILE A 35 10.46 11.14 -15.95
CA ILE A 35 11.57 10.58 -15.16
C ILE A 35 12.81 11.46 -15.31
N SER A 36 13.19 11.82 -16.54
CA SER A 36 14.39 12.64 -16.79
C SER A 36 14.26 14.02 -16.13
N ARG A 37 13.12 14.69 -16.29
CA ARG A 37 12.87 16.00 -15.65
C ARG A 37 12.98 15.94 -14.12
N ALA A 38 12.44 14.90 -13.49
CA ALA A 38 12.52 14.73 -12.04
C ALA A 38 13.96 14.47 -11.58
N LEU A 39 14.74 13.70 -12.34
CA LEU A 39 16.16 13.46 -12.07
C LEU A 39 17.05 14.71 -12.28
N ASP A 40 16.67 15.60 -13.21
CA ASP A 40 17.38 16.85 -13.48
C ASP A 40 17.16 17.91 -12.40
N ALA A 41 16.02 17.87 -11.72
CA ALA A 41 15.62 18.83 -10.70
C ALA A 41 15.14 18.13 -9.43
N PRO A 42 16.03 17.44 -8.69
CA PRO A 42 15.66 16.80 -7.44
C PRO A 42 15.24 17.81 -6.37
N ILE A 43 14.28 17.41 -5.55
CA ILE A 43 13.71 18.22 -4.47
C ILE A 43 14.65 18.16 -3.27
N ASP A 44 15.11 19.34 -2.81
CA ASP A 44 15.89 19.53 -1.58
C ASP A 44 17.14 18.65 -1.43
N THR A 45 17.76 18.27 -2.54
CA THR A 45 19.06 17.60 -2.57
C THR A 45 19.80 17.92 -3.87
N LEU A 46 21.06 17.49 -3.96
CA LEU A 46 21.86 17.63 -5.17
C LEU A 46 21.45 16.60 -6.25
N PRO A 47 21.68 16.88 -7.55
CA PRO A 47 21.62 15.86 -8.59
C PRO A 47 22.50 14.65 -8.26
N LEU A 48 22.08 13.46 -8.67
CA LEU A 48 22.76 12.19 -8.38
C LEU A 48 24.24 12.23 -8.77
N GLU A 49 24.58 12.86 -9.89
CA GLU A 49 25.96 12.97 -10.39
C GLU A 49 26.88 13.82 -9.51
N ARG A 50 26.31 14.57 -8.56
CA ARG A 50 27.05 15.30 -7.53
C ARG A 50 27.05 14.60 -6.17
N ILE A 51 26.20 13.58 -6.00
CA ILE A 51 26.11 12.77 -4.79
C ILE A 51 27.12 11.62 -4.89
N VAL A 52 27.11 10.88 -6.00
CA VAL A 52 27.93 9.68 -6.18
C VAL A 52 29.32 10.00 -6.73
N ARG A 53 30.28 9.09 -6.49
CA ARG A 53 31.65 9.18 -7.00
C ARG A 53 32.08 7.88 -7.69
N PRO A 54 33.00 7.93 -8.67
CA PRO A 54 33.57 6.72 -9.26
C PRO A 54 34.19 5.80 -8.20
N GLY A 55 33.89 4.50 -8.29
CA GLY A 55 34.35 3.47 -7.36
C GLY A 55 33.54 3.32 -6.06
N GLU A 56 32.53 4.16 -5.82
CA GLU A 56 31.56 3.95 -4.73
C GLU A 56 30.59 2.83 -5.10
N SER A 57 30.24 2.01 -4.12
CA SER A 57 29.15 1.03 -4.22
C SER A 57 27.79 1.71 -4.07
N VAL A 58 26.87 1.44 -5.00
CA VAL A 58 25.53 2.03 -5.02
C VAL A 58 24.47 0.94 -4.91
N THR A 59 23.68 0.98 -3.84
CA THR A 59 22.51 0.12 -3.68
C THR A 59 21.22 0.85 -4.04
N ILE A 60 20.46 0.29 -4.98
CA ILE A 60 19.12 0.76 -5.36
C ILE A 60 18.08 -0.17 -4.74
N VAL A 61 17.28 0.33 -3.81
CA VAL A 61 16.13 -0.38 -3.25
C VAL A 61 14.91 -0.17 -4.14
N THR A 62 14.25 -1.24 -4.59
CA THR A 62 13.04 -1.16 -5.43
C THR A 62 11.93 -2.07 -4.93
N SER A 63 10.68 -1.72 -5.21
CA SER A 63 9.53 -2.51 -4.79
C SER A 63 9.45 -3.87 -5.50
N ASP A 64 8.78 -4.82 -4.87
CA ASP A 64 8.49 -6.14 -5.42
C ASP A 64 7.36 -6.14 -6.48
N ILE A 65 7.10 -7.29 -7.09
CA ILE A 65 6.08 -7.44 -8.14
C ILE A 65 4.65 -7.10 -7.68
N THR A 66 4.37 -7.17 -6.38
CA THR A 66 3.03 -6.90 -5.84
C THR A 66 2.65 -5.43 -5.92
N ARG A 67 3.58 -4.58 -6.38
CA ARG A 67 3.39 -3.16 -6.63
C ARG A 67 3.80 -2.84 -8.06
N ALA A 68 2.87 -2.26 -8.83
CA ALA A 68 3.26 -1.57 -10.05
C ALA A 68 3.94 -0.26 -9.65
N THR A 69 5.19 -0.05 -10.06
CA THR A 69 5.92 1.19 -9.82
C THR A 69 6.39 1.87 -11.10
N GLY A 70 6.42 1.15 -12.23
CA GLY A 70 7.10 1.59 -13.45
C GLY A 70 8.61 1.44 -13.37
N SER A 71 9.12 0.51 -12.54
CA SER A 71 10.56 0.26 -12.34
C SER A 71 11.28 -0.12 -13.61
N GLU A 72 10.62 -0.84 -14.51
CA GLU A 72 11.14 -1.18 -15.83
C GLU A 72 11.41 0.05 -16.71
N ARG A 73 10.85 1.21 -16.33
CA ARG A 73 11.04 2.50 -17.01
C ARG A 73 12.05 3.38 -16.27
N TYR A 74 11.94 3.51 -14.94
CA TYR A 74 12.82 4.42 -14.20
C TYR A 74 14.18 3.81 -13.83
N LEU A 75 14.30 2.51 -13.60
CA LEU A 75 15.58 1.90 -13.22
C LEU A 75 16.63 2.02 -14.33
N PRO A 76 16.32 1.78 -15.62
CA PRO A 76 17.32 1.92 -16.68
C PRO A 76 17.86 3.36 -16.79
N LEU A 77 16.97 4.35 -16.69
CA LEU A 77 17.36 5.77 -16.71
C LEU A 77 18.18 6.14 -15.48
N LEU A 78 17.81 5.63 -14.30
CA LEU A 78 18.55 5.85 -13.05
C LEU A 78 19.98 5.26 -13.14
N VAL A 79 20.12 4.02 -13.60
CA VAL A 79 21.42 3.36 -13.79
C VAL A 79 22.27 4.08 -14.84
N GLU A 80 21.66 4.56 -15.93
CA GLU A 80 22.38 5.36 -16.94
C GLU A 80 22.96 6.67 -16.35
N ARG A 81 22.26 7.32 -15.41
CA ARG A 81 22.77 8.50 -14.70
C ARG A 81 23.97 8.15 -13.81
N LEU A 82 23.89 7.03 -13.09
CA LEU A 82 25.00 6.53 -12.27
C LEU A 82 26.22 6.17 -13.12
N ASN A 83 26.02 5.49 -14.25
CA ASN A 83 27.11 5.16 -15.17
C ASN A 83 27.77 6.42 -15.75
N ARG A 84 26.98 7.46 -16.11
CA ARG A 84 27.52 8.75 -16.55
C ARG A 84 28.31 9.48 -15.47
N ALA A 85 27.99 9.26 -14.19
CA ALA A 85 28.75 9.75 -13.05
C ALA A 85 30.00 8.90 -12.73
N GLY A 86 30.25 7.82 -13.50
CA GLY A 86 31.42 6.96 -13.36
C GLY A 86 31.25 5.77 -12.42
N VAL A 87 30.03 5.46 -11.96
CA VAL A 87 29.74 4.24 -11.21
C VAL A 87 29.55 3.07 -12.18
N MET A 88 30.38 2.05 -12.08
CA MET A 88 30.33 0.90 -12.97
C MET A 88 29.17 -0.04 -12.61
N ASP A 89 28.67 -0.79 -13.59
CA ASP A 89 27.59 -1.77 -13.34
C ASP A 89 27.93 -2.79 -12.25
N ALA A 90 29.22 -3.15 -12.12
CA ALA A 90 29.72 -4.05 -11.09
C ALA A 90 29.61 -3.49 -9.66
N ASP A 91 29.55 -2.16 -9.53
CA ASP A 91 29.43 -1.46 -8.25
C ASP A 91 27.97 -1.12 -7.91
N ILE A 92 27.02 -1.43 -8.81
CA ILE A 92 25.59 -1.20 -8.62
C ILE A 92 24.90 -2.51 -8.22
N ARG A 93 24.10 -2.46 -7.16
CA ARG A 93 23.24 -3.57 -6.75
C ARG A 93 21.80 -3.14 -6.57
N ILE A 94 20.87 -3.96 -7.06
CA ILE A 94 19.43 -3.76 -6.83
C ILE A 94 18.97 -4.69 -5.71
N VAL A 95 18.32 -4.14 -4.68
CA VAL A 95 17.67 -4.91 -3.62
C VAL A 95 16.16 -4.82 -3.77
N ILE A 96 15.49 -5.96 -3.92
CA ILE A 96 14.03 -6.02 -3.94
C ILE A 96 13.50 -5.94 -2.51
N ALA A 97 12.70 -4.91 -2.24
CA ALA A 97 12.09 -4.60 -0.96
C ALA A 97 10.86 -5.48 -0.70
N LEU A 98 11.09 -6.69 -0.19
CA LEU A 98 10.05 -7.68 0.08
C LEU A 98 9.29 -7.43 1.39
N GLY A 99 9.89 -6.75 2.36
CA GLY A 99 9.43 -6.79 3.74
C GLY A 99 9.25 -8.25 4.19
N ILE A 100 8.00 -8.64 4.45
CA ILE A 100 7.65 -10.01 4.87
C ILE A 100 7.11 -10.90 3.73
N HIS A 101 7.18 -10.44 2.48
CA HIS A 101 6.67 -11.19 1.33
C HIS A 101 7.63 -12.30 0.87
N ARG A 102 7.11 -13.21 0.04
CA ARG A 102 7.91 -14.25 -0.61
C ARG A 102 8.93 -13.66 -1.58
N ARG A 103 9.98 -14.44 -1.85
CA ARG A 103 10.95 -14.18 -2.92
C ARG A 103 10.28 -14.10 -4.29
N GLN A 104 10.90 -13.33 -5.16
CA GLN A 104 10.48 -13.16 -6.55
C GLN A 104 10.95 -14.36 -7.38
N THR A 105 10.15 -14.70 -8.38
CA THR A 105 10.55 -15.63 -9.43
C THR A 105 11.40 -14.90 -10.48
N GLU A 106 12.11 -15.65 -11.30
CA GLU A 106 12.92 -15.11 -12.40
C GLU A 106 12.10 -14.22 -13.36
N ALA A 107 10.87 -14.65 -13.68
CA ALA A 107 9.97 -13.88 -14.54
C ALA A 107 9.54 -12.55 -13.90
N GLU A 108 9.36 -12.54 -12.58
CA GLU A 108 9.04 -11.34 -11.81
C GLU A 108 10.25 -10.40 -11.75
N HIS A 109 11.47 -10.90 -11.54
CA HIS A 109 12.70 -10.10 -11.65
C HIS A 109 12.85 -9.47 -13.03
N ARG A 110 12.67 -10.23 -14.12
CA ARG A 110 12.73 -9.70 -15.49
C ARG A 110 11.73 -8.56 -15.70
N LYS A 111 10.53 -8.68 -15.14
CA LYS A 111 9.50 -7.64 -15.23
C LYS A 111 9.85 -6.40 -14.41
N ILE A 112 10.41 -6.56 -13.22
CA ILE A 112 10.78 -5.43 -12.34
C ILE A 112 11.99 -4.67 -12.93
N LEU A 113 13.02 -5.39 -13.37
CA LEU A 113 14.29 -4.81 -13.82
C LEU A 113 14.26 -4.38 -15.29
N GLY A 114 13.39 -4.98 -16.10
CA GLY A 114 13.35 -4.75 -17.55
C GLY A 114 14.71 -5.05 -18.19
N PRO A 115 15.30 -4.09 -18.94
CA PRO A 115 16.55 -4.31 -19.66
C PRO A 115 17.79 -4.46 -18.76
N LEU A 116 17.66 -4.17 -17.45
CA LEU A 116 18.78 -4.35 -16.50
C LEU A 116 18.93 -5.80 -16.02
N TYR A 117 17.96 -6.67 -16.28
CA TYR A 117 18.02 -8.06 -15.85
C TYR A 117 19.21 -8.77 -16.52
N GLY A 118 20.10 -9.36 -15.70
CA GLY A 118 21.33 -10.00 -16.16
C GLY A 118 22.50 -9.04 -16.39
N ARG A 119 22.26 -7.73 -16.38
CA ARG A 119 23.30 -6.69 -16.44
C ARG A 119 23.70 -6.20 -15.05
N ILE A 120 22.72 -5.95 -14.19
CA ILE A 120 22.92 -5.47 -12.81
C ILE A 120 22.61 -6.59 -11.82
N ALA A 121 23.44 -6.73 -10.79
CA ALA A 121 23.22 -7.71 -9.73
C ALA A 121 21.93 -7.38 -8.96
N VAL A 122 21.09 -8.40 -8.72
CA VAL A 122 19.84 -8.29 -7.97
C VAL A 122 19.81 -9.25 -6.80
N VAL A 123 19.29 -8.80 -5.66
CA VAL A 123 19.08 -9.61 -4.46
C VAL A 123 17.68 -9.37 -3.91
N ASP A 124 17.01 -10.43 -3.51
CA ASP A 124 15.77 -10.36 -2.75
C ASP A 124 16.10 -10.21 -1.27
N HIS A 125 15.47 -9.24 -0.60
CA HIS A 125 15.57 -9.11 0.85
C HIS A 125 14.93 -10.30 1.57
N ASP A 126 15.60 -10.79 2.61
CA ASP A 126 15.05 -11.80 3.53
C ASP A 126 15.00 -11.22 4.95
N CYS A 127 13.79 -11.01 5.48
CA CYS A 127 13.60 -10.38 6.79
C CYS A 127 13.91 -11.31 7.97
N ASP A 128 14.15 -12.61 7.71
CA ASP A 128 14.38 -13.65 8.71
C ASP A 128 15.79 -14.27 8.64
N ASP A 129 16.62 -13.95 7.63
CA ASP A 129 18.02 -14.44 7.57
C ASP A 129 18.97 -13.49 8.33
N PRO A 130 19.39 -13.82 9.56
CA PRO A 130 20.24 -12.93 10.36
C PRO A 130 21.61 -12.65 9.71
N ARG A 131 22.08 -13.51 8.78
CA ARG A 131 23.36 -13.29 8.09
C ARG A 131 23.26 -12.14 7.07
N GLN A 132 22.07 -11.90 6.55
CA GLN A 132 21.77 -10.81 5.62
C GLN A 132 21.27 -9.54 6.30
N LEU A 133 21.27 -9.50 7.64
CA LEU A 133 20.80 -8.35 8.40
C LEU A 133 21.94 -7.70 9.18
N VAL A 134 21.86 -6.38 9.30
CA VAL A 134 22.77 -5.55 10.10
C VAL A 134 21.92 -4.71 11.05
N GLU A 135 22.26 -4.74 12.34
CA GLU A 135 21.64 -3.90 13.35
C GLU A 135 22.17 -2.47 13.23
N LEU A 136 21.25 -1.51 13.12
CA LEU A 136 21.54 -0.06 13.06
C LEU A 136 21.29 0.64 14.39
N GLY A 137 20.83 -0.08 15.41
CA GLY A 137 20.54 0.43 16.75
C GLY A 137 19.05 0.40 17.09
N THR A 138 18.64 1.26 18.03
CA THR A 138 17.26 1.35 18.53
C THR A 138 16.78 2.79 18.54
N VAL A 139 15.54 3.03 18.10
CA VAL A 139 14.90 4.36 18.12
C VAL A 139 13.49 4.24 18.69
N ASP A 140 13.15 5.03 19.72
CA ASP A 140 11.84 4.97 20.42
C ASP A 140 11.39 3.55 20.83
N GLY A 141 12.36 2.75 21.28
CA GLY A 141 12.15 1.34 21.67
C GLY A 141 11.96 0.37 20.50
N ILE A 142 12.16 0.82 19.26
CA ILE A 142 12.09 -0.01 18.06
C ILE A 142 13.51 -0.48 17.71
N PRO A 143 13.81 -1.79 17.78
CA PRO A 143 15.07 -2.30 17.26
C PRO A 143 15.06 -2.19 15.74
N VAL A 144 16.11 -1.62 15.17
CA VAL A 144 16.25 -1.40 13.73
C VAL A 144 17.37 -2.25 13.20
N ALA A 145 17.02 -3.21 12.34
CA ALA A 145 17.97 -3.95 11.53
C ALA A 145 17.47 -4.00 10.08
N VAL A 146 18.38 -3.89 9.13
CA VAL A 146 18.06 -3.87 7.69
C VAL A 146 18.98 -4.76 6.89
N ASN A 147 18.67 -4.96 5.61
CA ASN A 147 19.49 -5.72 4.69
C ASN A 147 20.93 -5.21 4.68
N ARG A 148 21.88 -6.11 4.90
CA ARG A 148 23.34 -5.86 4.93
C ARG A 148 23.81 -5.10 3.70
N THR A 149 23.31 -5.48 2.53
CA THR A 149 23.58 -4.81 1.25
C THR A 149 23.30 -3.31 1.29
N VAL A 150 22.20 -2.94 1.94
CA VAL A 150 21.73 -1.57 2.02
C VAL A 150 22.53 -0.83 3.09
N ALA A 151 22.77 -1.46 4.23
CA ALA A 151 23.51 -0.85 5.35
C ALA A 151 25.00 -0.61 5.05
N GLU A 152 25.63 -1.49 4.25
CA GLU A 152 27.08 -1.45 3.99
C GLU A 152 27.44 -0.75 2.67
N ALA A 153 26.46 -0.26 1.89
CA ALA A 153 26.72 0.46 0.64
C ALA A 153 27.22 1.89 0.92
N ASP A 154 28.11 2.39 0.06
CA ASP A 154 28.57 3.79 0.14
C ASP A 154 27.44 4.77 -0.18
N ARG A 155 26.51 4.36 -1.06
CA ARG A 155 25.34 5.13 -1.47
C ARG A 155 24.09 4.28 -1.49
N VAL A 156 22.99 4.83 -0.97
CA VAL A 156 21.68 4.19 -0.97
C VAL A 156 20.65 5.05 -1.69
N ILE A 157 20.04 4.49 -2.72
CA ILE A 157 18.92 5.09 -3.45
C ILE A 157 17.68 4.26 -3.17
N VAL A 158 16.64 4.89 -2.61
CA VAL A 158 15.36 4.22 -2.38
C VAL A 158 14.36 4.59 -3.46
N THR A 159 13.70 3.59 -4.04
CA THR A 159 12.68 3.78 -5.07
C THR A 159 11.36 3.11 -4.71
N GLY A 160 10.29 3.48 -5.40
CA GLY A 160 8.97 2.88 -5.18
C GLY A 160 7.82 3.70 -5.75
N THR A 161 6.61 3.39 -5.28
CA THR A 161 5.40 4.12 -5.68
C THR A 161 4.64 4.67 -4.48
N ILE A 162 4.05 5.85 -4.68
CA ILE A 162 3.21 6.53 -3.70
C ILE A 162 1.74 6.27 -4.07
N GLY A 163 1.02 5.67 -3.12
CA GLY A 163 -0.43 5.51 -3.14
C GLY A 163 -0.94 5.57 -1.70
N VAL A 164 -2.25 5.71 -1.52
CA VAL A 164 -2.86 5.74 -0.17
C VAL A 164 -2.64 4.40 0.55
N HIS A 165 -2.33 4.46 1.84
CA HIS A 165 -2.15 3.29 2.70
C HIS A 165 -3.00 3.39 3.98
N TYR A 166 -3.84 2.38 4.22
CA TYR A 166 -4.92 2.41 5.20
C TYR A 166 -4.58 2.78 6.66
N PHE A 167 -3.37 2.54 7.15
CA PHE A 167 -2.95 3.06 8.48
C PHE A 167 -1.68 3.92 8.47
N ALA A 168 -0.94 3.96 7.37
CA ALA A 168 0.40 4.57 7.32
C ALA A 168 0.39 5.91 6.57
N GLY A 169 -0.79 6.45 6.27
CA GLY A 169 -1.00 7.57 5.36
C GLY A 169 -0.84 7.15 3.91
N PHE A 170 0.42 6.95 3.49
CA PHE A 170 0.81 6.66 2.11
C PHE A 170 1.88 5.55 2.01
N GLY A 171 1.99 4.92 0.85
CA GLY A 171 3.16 4.13 0.43
C GLY A 171 4.37 5.02 0.09
N GLY A 172 5.39 4.45 -0.55
CA GLY A 172 6.58 5.18 -0.99
C GLY A 172 7.49 5.70 0.14
N GLY A 173 8.53 6.44 -0.25
CA GLY A 173 9.48 7.09 0.64
C GLY A 173 10.13 6.10 1.59
N ARG A 174 10.09 6.46 2.87
CA ARG A 174 10.48 5.63 4.02
C ARG A 174 10.02 4.17 3.99
N LYS A 175 8.87 3.84 3.35
CA LYS A 175 8.39 2.45 3.28
C LYS A 175 9.22 1.53 2.40
N GLY A 176 9.99 2.08 1.45
CA GLY A 176 10.95 1.29 0.69
C GLY A 176 12.08 0.75 1.57
N LEU A 177 12.39 1.45 2.66
CA LEU A 177 13.40 1.03 3.64
C LEU A 177 12.80 0.20 4.78
N VAL A 178 11.77 0.74 5.45
CA VAL A 178 11.10 0.07 6.56
C VAL A 178 9.59 0.06 6.27
N PRO A 179 8.93 -1.10 6.06
CA PRO A 179 9.43 -2.45 6.26
C PRO A 179 10.28 -3.01 5.10
N GLY A 180 10.40 -2.30 3.97
CA GLY A 180 10.82 -2.88 2.69
C GLY A 180 12.07 -3.76 2.72
N VAL A 181 13.12 -3.35 3.43
CA VAL A 181 14.37 -4.10 3.60
C VAL A 181 14.73 -4.32 5.07
N ALA A 182 13.74 -4.28 5.96
CA ALA A 182 13.93 -4.34 7.40
C ALA A 182 13.70 -5.75 7.95
N ALA A 183 14.42 -6.10 9.01
CA ALA A 183 14.20 -7.33 9.76
C ALA A 183 12.75 -7.47 10.23
N ARG A 184 12.27 -8.71 10.39
CA ARG A 184 10.89 -8.98 10.84
C ARG A 184 10.55 -8.26 12.14
N ALA A 185 11.47 -8.24 13.11
CA ALA A 185 11.27 -7.57 14.39
C ALA A 185 11.03 -6.06 14.23
N THR A 186 11.81 -5.39 13.39
CA THR A 186 11.62 -3.96 13.05
C THR A 186 10.28 -3.72 12.37
N CYS A 187 9.89 -4.61 11.45
CA CYS A 187 8.59 -4.54 10.78
C CYS A 187 7.44 -4.65 11.78
N MET A 188 7.47 -5.64 12.68
CA MET A 188 6.43 -5.81 13.70
C MET A 188 6.37 -4.61 14.64
N ALA A 189 7.51 -4.17 15.18
CA ALA A 189 7.58 -3.08 16.14
C ALA A 189 7.08 -1.73 15.58
N THR A 190 7.39 -1.41 14.32
CA THR A 190 6.85 -0.20 13.66
C THR A 190 5.36 -0.29 13.39
N HIS A 191 4.85 -1.46 12.98
CA HIS A 191 3.43 -1.65 12.70
C HIS A 191 2.60 -1.67 14.00
N PHE A 192 3.17 -2.16 15.10
CA PHE A 192 2.54 -2.17 16.42
C PHE A 192 2.15 -0.76 16.92
N LYS A 193 2.86 0.29 16.45
CA LYS A 193 2.55 1.70 16.76
C LYS A 193 1.20 2.16 16.22
N VAL A 194 0.45 1.31 15.51
CA VAL A 194 -0.95 1.56 15.15
C VAL A 194 -1.87 1.63 16.38
N PHE A 195 -1.48 0.99 17.49
CA PHE A 195 -2.25 0.96 18.71
C PHE A 195 -1.93 2.14 19.63
N ASN A 196 -2.94 2.63 20.34
CA ASN A 196 -2.72 3.49 21.49
C ASN A 196 -2.02 2.72 22.63
N PRO A 197 -1.49 3.41 23.64
CA PRO A 197 -1.07 2.75 24.88
C PRO A 197 -2.19 1.87 25.47
N PRO A 198 -1.86 0.76 26.15
CA PRO A 198 -2.85 -0.19 26.67
C PRO A 198 -3.94 0.45 27.54
N GLU A 199 -3.58 1.46 28.34
CA GLU A 199 -4.49 2.21 29.21
C GLU A 199 -5.57 3.02 28.46
N VAL A 200 -5.34 3.35 27.20
CA VAL A 200 -6.33 4.00 26.32
C VAL A 200 -7.09 2.97 25.49
N GLY A 201 -6.40 1.91 25.06
CA GLY A 201 -6.95 0.90 24.16
C GLY A 201 -7.23 1.42 22.75
N GLY A 202 -7.54 0.50 21.84
CA GLY A 202 -7.89 0.85 20.46
C GLY A 202 -6.70 1.23 19.58
N LYS A 203 -7.01 1.43 18.30
CA LYS A 203 -6.08 2.00 17.31
C LYS A 203 -6.01 3.51 17.45
N HIS A 204 -4.83 4.07 17.20
CA HIS A 204 -4.64 5.51 17.18
C HIS A 204 -5.45 6.14 16.03
N PRO A 205 -6.28 7.16 16.27
CA PRO A 205 -7.19 7.70 15.25
C PRO A 205 -6.45 8.31 14.05
N LEU A 206 -5.23 8.82 14.26
CA LEU A 206 -4.37 9.34 13.17
C LEU A 206 -3.60 8.26 12.40
N ALA A 207 -3.65 6.98 12.84
CA ALA A 207 -3.13 5.86 12.05
C ALA A 207 -4.13 5.50 10.94
N ALA A 208 -4.25 6.40 9.98
CA ALA A 208 -5.33 6.49 9.01
C ALA A 208 -4.81 6.66 7.56
N PRO A 209 -5.63 6.41 6.53
CA PRO A 209 -5.26 6.68 5.15
C PRO A 209 -5.10 8.17 4.92
N ALA A 210 -4.14 8.56 4.07
CA ALA A 210 -3.82 9.93 3.70
C ALA A 210 -3.42 10.89 4.84
N VAL A 211 -3.20 10.38 6.06
CA VAL A 211 -2.73 11.13 7.24
C VAL A 211 -1.26 10.78 7.53
N LEU A 212 -0.39 11.79 7.47
CA LEU A 212 1.03 11.69 7.85
C LEU A 212 1.30 12.47 9.14
N ASP A 213 0.85 13.72 9.21
CA ASP A 213 0.99 14.53 10.40
C ASP A 213 0.29 13.89 11.61
N GLY A 214 1.00 13.81 12.74
CA GLY A 214 0.56 13.11 13.95
C GLY A 214 0.34 11.59 13.82
N ASN A 215 0.59 10.97 12.66
CA ASN A 215 0.42 9.52 12.49
C ASN A 215 1.58 8.75 13.17
N PRO A 216 1.33 7.98 14.25
CA PRO A 216 2.39 7.33 15.01
C PRO A 216 3.13 6.24 14.21
N VAL A 217 2.43 5.56 13.29
CA VAL A 217 3.04 4.54 12.43
C VAL A 217 3.95 5.19 11.41
N HIS A 218 3.52 6.29 10.79
CA HIS A 218 4.36 7.05 9.87
C HIS A 218 5.63 7.55 10.56
N ALA A 219 5.48 8.19 11.74
CA ALA A 219 6.60 8.72 12.50
C ALA A 219 7.60 7.62 12.90
N ALA A 220 7.11 6.48 13.39
CA ALA A 220 7.95 5.34 13.75
C ALA A 220 8.73 4.78 12.55
N ILE A 221 8.05 4.60 11.40
CA ILE A 221 8.69 4.14 10.17
C ILE A 221 9.74 5.14 9.69
N LEU A 222 9.42 6.43 9.67
CA LEU A 222 10.34 7.47 9.20
C LEU A 222 11.59 7.54 10.07
N LYS A 223 11.44 7.53 11.40
CA LYS A 223 12.57 7.51 12.34
C LYS A 223 13.46 6.28 12.14
N ALA A 224 12.88 5.09 11.98
CA ALA A 224 13.64 3.87 11.70
C ALA A 224 14.35 3.92 10.34
N ALA A 225 13.66 4.39 9.29
CA ALA A 225 14.23 4.53 7.95
C ALA A 225 15.38 5.54 7.89
N ARG A 226 15.35 6.60 8.71
CA ARG A 226 16.43 7.59 8.80
C ARG A 226 17.74 7.02 9.33
N LEU A 227 17.71 5.91 10.08
CA LEU A 227 18.96 5.24 10.50
C LEU A 227 19.71 4.61 9.32
N VAL A 228 19.02 4.34 8.20
CA VAL A 228 19.67 3.90 6.95
C VAL A 228 20.35 5.07 6.22
N ALA A 229 19.90 6.31 6.48
CA ALA A 229 20.40 7.54 5.85
C ALA A 229 20.50 7.45 4.31
N PRO A 230 19.39 7.19 3.57
CA PRO A 230 19.44 7.13 2.11
C PRO A 230 19.85 8.48 1.50
N ASP A 231 20.69 8.45 0.47
CA ASP A 231 21.17 9.64 -0.23
C ASP A 231 20.15 10.23 -1.21
N PHE A 232 19.24 9.40 -1.74
CA PHE A 232 18.32 9.81 -2.78
C PHE A 232 17.03 8.99 -2.81
N LEU A 233 15.90 9.64 -3.07
CA LEU A 233 14.61 9.04 -3.35
C LEU A 233 14.27 9.16 -4.83
N LEU A 234 13.64 8.13 -5.40
CA LEU A 234 12.83 8.24 -6.63
C LEU A 234 11.49 7.55 -6.44
N ASN A 235 10.39 8.30 -6.46
CA ASN A 235 9.05 7.73 -6.35
C ASN A 235 8.17 8.09 -7.52
N THR A 236 7.31 7.16 -7.93
CA THR A 236 6.28 7.38 -8.92
C THR A 236 4.90 7.46 -8.28
N VAL A 237 3.99 8.22 -8.88
CA VAL A 237 2.55 8.16 -8.62
C VAL A 237 1.91 7.58 -9.88
N LEU A 238 1.15 6.49 -9.75
CA LEU A 238 0.57 5.79 -10.90
C LEU A 238 -0.95 5.95 -10.98
N THR A 239 -1.48 6.18 -12.16
CA THR A 239 -2.93 6.12 -12.38
C THR A 239 -3.48 4.70 -12.16
N PRO A 240 -4.80 4.53 -11.98
CA PRO A 240 -5.44 3.21 -11.91
C PRO A 240 -5.08 2.26 -13.08
N ASP A 241 -4.87 2.81 -14.27
CA ASP A 241 -4.43 2.13 -15.48
C ASP A 241 -2.89 1.99 -15.60
N LYS A 242 -2.16 2.22 -14.51
CA LYS A 242 -0.70 2.03 -14.35
C LYS A 242 0.17 2.96 -15.21
N ARG A 243 -0.36 4.10 -15.67
CA ARG A 243 0.46 5.17 -16.27
C ARG A 243 1.14 5.98 -15.18
N ILE A 244 2.35 6.47 -15.45
CA ILE A 244 3.03 7.40 -14.55
C ILE A 244 2.33 8.76 -14.60
N ALA A 245 1.67 9.14 -13.51
CA ALA A 245 1.06 10.46 -13.33
C ALA A 245 2.08 11.51 -12.84
N GLY A 246 3.13 11.08 -12.14
CA GLY A 246 4.20 11.95 -11.66
C GLY A 246 5.41 11.15 -11.18
N VAL A 247 6.58 11.79 -11.20
CA VAL A 247 7.84 11.28 -10.68
C VAL A 247 8.43 12.33 -9.75
N PHE A 248 8.86 11.91 -8.57
CA PHE A 248 9.38 12.77 -7.52
C PHE A 248 10.72 12.22 -7.07
N CYS A 249 11.77 13.00 -7.26
CA CYS A 249 13.12 12.63 -6.91
C CYS A 249 13.68 13.62 -5.88
N GLY A 250 14.56 13.15 -4.99
CA GLY A 250 15.33 14.05 -4.13
C GLY A 250 15.50 13.55 -2.70
N GLU A 251 15.45 14.47 -1.74
CA GLU A 251 15.53 14.14 -0.30
C GLU A 251 14.36 13.24 0.11
N LEU A 252 14.61 12.30 1.02
CA LEU A 252 13.69 11.22 1.39
C LEU A 252 12.29 11.69 1.78
N GLU A 253 12.19 12.75 2.56
CA GLU A 253 10.93 13.25 3.08
C GLU A 253 10.33 14.31 2.16
N GLN A 254 11.12 15.28 1.72
CA GLN A 254 10.59 16.40 0.92
C GLN A 254 10.06 15.93 -0.44
N ALA A 255 10.79 15.04 -1.13
CA ALA A 255 10.30 14.46 -2.37
C ALA A 255 9.12 13.51 -2.14
N HIS A 256 9.08 12.80 -1.01
CA HIS A 256 7.95 11.93 -0.65
C HIS A 256 6.68 12.73 -0.36
N LEU A 257 6.78 13.85 0.38
CA LEU A 257 5.67 14.74 0.69
C LEU A 257 5.08 15.35 -0.60
N ALA A 258 5.93 15.84 -1.51
CA ALA A 258 5.49 16.37 -2.80
C ALA A 258 4.68 15.32 -3.61
N GLY A 259 5.14 14.06 -3.61
CA GLY A 259 4.40 12.98 -4.25
C GLY A 259 3.11 12.58 -3.52
N CYS A 260 3.11 12.64 -2.19
CA CYS A 260 1.90 12.41 -1.37
C CYS A 260 0.82 13.47 -1.66
N ASP A 261 1.20 14.70 -1.94
CA ASP A 261 0.25 15.76 -2.30
C ASP A 261 -0.42 15.50 -3.64
N LEU A 262 0.33 15.02 -4.64
CA LEU A 262 -0.28 14.57 -5.90
C LEU A 262 -1.20 13.37 -5.67
N ALA A 263 -0.74 12.35 -4.96
CA ALA A 263 -1.55 11.16 -4.65
C ALA A 263 -2.84 11.54 -3.90
N ARG A 264 -2.78 12.48 -2.95
CA ARG A 264 -3.96 12.99 -2.25
C ARG A 264 -4.95 13.61 -3.23
N ARG A 265 -4.49 14.57 -4.06
CA ARG A 265 -5.37 15.21 -5.07
C ARG A 265 -6.01 14.23 -6.04
N LEU A 266 -5.28 13.19 -6.44
CA LEU A 266 -5.78 12.21 -7.41
C LEU A 266 -6.75 11.20 -6.78
N TYR A 267 -6.49 10.75 -5.56
CA TYR A 267 -7.18 9.59 -5.02
C TYR A 267 -8.22 9.92 -3.95
N THR A 268 -8.17 11.10 -3.33
CA THR A 268 -9.19 11.50 -2.34
C THR A 268 -10.38 12.17 -3.01
N VAL A 269 -11.59 11.67 -2.76
CA VAL A 269 -12.81 12.22 -3.33
C VAL A 269 -13.70 12.77 -2.20
N PRO A 270 -13.90 14.09 -2.12
CA PRO A 270 -14.72 14.68 -1.08
C PRO A 270 -16.20 14.37 -1.31
N LEU A 271 -16.89 13.99 -0.24
CA LEU A 271 -18.33 13.78 -0.20
C LEU A 271 -18.98 14.83 0.69
N ALA A 272 -20.00 15.51 0.19
CA ALA A 272 -20.76 16.47 0.97
C ALA A 272 -21.52 15.80 2.13
N THR A 273 -21.97 14.57 1.91
CA THR A 273 -22.75 13.80 2.87
C THR A 273 -22.47 12.31 2.68
N ALA A 274 -22.54 11.55 3.77
CA ALA A 274 -22.37 10.10 3.73
C ALA A 274 -23.55 9.42 2.99
N ALA A 275 -23.28 8.23 2.45
CA ALA A 275 -24.22 7.39 1.73
C ALA A 275 -24.85 6.31 2.61
N ASP A 276 -26.00 5.80 2.16
CA ASP A 276 -26.67 4.65 2.76
C ASP A 276 -26.12 3.33 2.22
N LEU A 277 -25.79 3.29 0.92
CA LEU A 277 -25.28 2.12 0.21
C LEU A 277 -24.03 2.49 -0.61
N ALA A 278 -23.01 1.63 -0.57
CA ALA A 278 -21.84 1.71 -1.43
C ALA A 278 -21.55 0.35 -2.09
N VAL A 279 -21.51 0.31 -3.41
CA VAL A 279 -21.02 -0.84 -4.18
C VAL A 279 -19.54 -0.63 -4.48
N ILE A 280 -18.69 -1.48 -3.93
CA ILE A 280 -17.24 -1.31 -3.89
C ILE A 280 -16.59 -2.46 -4.65
N SER A 281 -16.02 -2.18 -5.82
CA SER A 281 -15.10 -3.10 -6.48
C SER A 281 -13.67 -2.84 -6.01
N CYS A 282 -12.89 -3.90 -5.80
CA CYS A 282 -11.46 -3.77 -5.54
C CYS A 282 -10.67 -3.26 -6.76
N GLY A 283 -11.27 -3.25 -7.95
CA GLY A 283 -10.62 -2.95 -9.23
C GLY A 283 -10.17 -4.19 -10.01
N GLY A 284 -10.62 -5.39 -9.61
CA GLY A 284 -10.26 -6.68 -10.23
C GLY A 284 -8.79 -7.06 -10.06
N ALA A 285 -8.36 -8.10 -10.77
CA ALA A 285 -7.04 -8.68 -10.61
C ALA A 285 -5.91 -7.68 -10.96
N PRO A 286 -4.82 -7.62 -10.16
CA PRO A 286 -4.53 -8.44 -8.98
C PRO A 286 -4.99 -7.80 -7.65
N LYS A 287 -5.84 -6.76 -7.66
CA LYS A 287 -6.21 -6.02 -6.44
C LYS A 287 -7.14 -6.81 -5.50
N ASP A 288 -7.88 -7.79 -6.03
CA ASP A 288 -8.71 -8.74 -5.28
C ASP A 288 -8.19 -10.19 -5.34
N ILE A 289 -6.88 -10.38 -5.55
CA ILE A 289 -6.28 -11.73 -5.58
C ILE A 289 -6.51 -12.52 -4.28
N ASN A 290 -6.54 -11.82 -3.14
CA ASN A 290 -6.86 -12.38 -1.82
C ASN A 290 -7.48 -11.33 -0.90
N PHE A 291 -8.04 -11.78 0.22
CA PHE A 291 -8.78 -10.89 1.12
C PHE A 291 -7.90 -9.83 1.80
N ILE A 292 -6.65 -10.13 2.15
CA ILE A 292 -5.72 -9.12 2.71
C ILE A 292 -5.55 -7.92 1.75
N GLN A 293 -5.49 -8.15 0.43
CA GLN A 293 -5.47 -7.05 -0.53
C GLN A 293 -6.85 -6.37 -0.66
N ALA A 294 -7.93 -7.15 -0.75
CA ALA A 294 -9.30 -6.65 -0.86
C ALA A 294 -9.73 -5.78 0.33
N HIS A 295 -9.19 -6.04 1.52
CA HIS A 295 -9.45 -5.25 2.73
C HIS A 295 -9.12 -3.76 2.53
N LYS A 296 -8.18 -3.38 1.65
CA LYS A 296 -7.95 -1.95 1.34
C LYS A 296 -9.19 -1.30 0.75
N ALA A 297 -9.86 -1.99 -0.16
CA ALA A 297 -11.10 -1.50 -0.77
C ALA A 297 -12.23 -1.40 0.25
N LEU A 298 -12.33 -2.37 1.15
CA LEU A 298 -13.24 -2.29 2.29
C LEU A 298 -12.92 -1.07 3.18
N ASP A 299 -11.67 -0.91 3.60
CA ASP A 299 -11.23 0.16 4.51
C ASP A 299 -11.51 1.55 3.94
N TYR A 300 -11.30 1.74 2.64
CA TYR A 300 -11.53 3.02 1.98
C TYR A 300 -13.02 3.21 1.70
N GLY A 301 -13.67 2.23 1.08
CA GLY A 301 -15.05 2.37 0.61
C GLY A 301 -16.07 2.57 1.73
N VAL A 302 -15.91 1.93 2.89
CA VAL A 302 -16.83 2.12 4.03
C VAL A 302 -16.79 3.54 4.62
N ARG A 303 -15.73 4.32 4.34
CA ARG A 303 -15.66 5.73 4.76
C ARG A 303 -16.64 6.62 4.00
N ALA A 304 -17.20 6.14 2.90
CA ALA A 304 -18.28 6.82 2.21
C ALA A 304 -19.64 6.65 2.91
N LEU A 305 -19.76 5.72 3.85
CA LEU A 305 -21.02 5.33 4.47
C LEU A 305 -21.26 6.02 5.81
N ARG A 306 -22.53 6.30 6.09
CA ARG A 306 -22.95 6.68 7.45
C ARG A 306 -22.76 5.50 8.41
N PRO A 307 -22.69 5.72 9.73
CA PRO A 307 -22.72 4.62 10.69
C PRO A 307 -23.91 3.67 10.43
N GLY A 308 -23.65 2.36 10.41
CA GLY A 308 -24.65 1.34 10.09
C GLY A 308 -25.07 1.26 8.62
N GLY A 309 -24.45 2.03 7.71
CA GLY A 309 -24.68 1.92 6.27
C GLY A 309 -24.22 0.57 5.70
N THR A 310 -24.67 0.28 4.47
CA THR A 310 -24.44 -1.00 3.80
C THR A 310 -23.34 -0.90 2.75
N ALA A 311 -22.37 -1.80 2.81
CA ALA A 311 -21.34 -1.98 1.79
C ALA A 311 -21.59 -3.29 1.04
N ILE A 312 -21.61 -3.26 -0.29
CA ILE A 312 -21.43 -4.45 -1.13
C ILE A 312 -19.98 -4.46 -1.58
N LEU A 313 -19.20 -5.42 -1.10
CA LEU A 313 -17.79 -5.60 -1.49
C LEU A 313 -17.68 -6.69 -2.56
N LEU A 314 -17.11 -6.35 -3.70
CA LEU A 314 -16.77 -7.28 -4.78
C LEU A 314 -15.29 -7.62 -4.70
N ALA A 315 -14.98 -8.85 -4.28
CA ALA A 315 -13.62 -9.32 -4.11
C ALA A 315 -13.53 -10.83 -4.38
N GLU A 316 -13.08 -11.22 -5.57
CA GLU A 316 -13.09 -12.64 -5.97
C GLU A 316 -12.27 -13.52 -5.01
N CYS A 317 -11.09 -13.05 -4.63
CA CYS A 317 -10.16 -13.73 -3.73
C CYS A 317 -9.80 -15.16 -4.16
N PRO A 318 -9.32 -15.40 -5.41
CA PRO A 318 -8.95 -16.74 -5.87
C PRO A 318 -7.85 -17.41 -5.03
N ASP A 319 -6.96 -16.63 -4.40
CA ASP A 319 -5.90 -17.13 -3.51
C ASP A 319 -6.34 -17.16 -2.03
N GLY A 320 -7.66 -17.10 -1.78
CA GLY A 320 -8.25 -17.11 -0.45
C GLY A 320 -7.85 -15.90 0.39
N PHE A 321 -7.42 -16.15 1.63
CA PHE A 321 -7.14 -15.07 2.59
C PHE A 321 -5.82 -14.34 2.35
N GLY A 322 -4.87 -14.97 1.64
CA GLY A 322 -3.54 -14.42 1.33
C GLY A 322 -2.46 -14.72 2.36
N HIS A 323 -2.82 -15.15 3.58
CA HIS A 323 -1.88 -15.70 4.55
C HIS A 323 -2.58 -16.74 5.45
N PRO A 324 -1.93 -17.87 5.79
CA PRO A 324 -2.57 -18.93 6.58
C PRO A 324 -3.13 -18.44 7.92
N THR A 325 -2.38 -17.61 8.64
CA THR A 325 -2.78 -17.16 9.98
C THR A 325 -3.87 -16.09 9.99
N PHE A 326 -4.22 -15.49 8.83
CA PHE A 326 -5.17 -14.36 8.79
C PHE A 326 -6.54 -14.77 9.33
N PHE A 327 -7.08 -15.89 8.85
CA PHE A 327 -8.44 -16.31 9.17
C PHE A 327 -8.58 -16.82 10.61
N ASP A 328 -7.52 -17.42 11.16
CA ASP A 328 -7.51 -17.95 12.53
C ASP A 328 -7.80 -16.89 13.60
N TRP A 329 -7.54 -15.61 13.29
CA TRP A 329 -7.82 -14.51 14.21
C TRP A 329 -9.32 -14.29 14.45
N PHE A 330 -10.20 -14.69 13.52
CA PHE A 330 -11.64 -14.58 13.69
C PHE A 330 -12.21 -15.59 14.71
N ARG A 331 -11.38 -16.46 15.32
CA ARG A 331 -11.77 -17.15 16.56
C ARG A 331 -12.10 -16.15 17.69
N HIS A 332 -11.55 -14.94 17.65
CA HIS A 332 -11.89 -13.85 18.54
C HIS A 332 -13.02 -13.03 17.90
N GLN A 333 -14.25 -13.17 18.41
CA GLN A 333 -15.42 -12.44 17.89
C GLN A 333 -15.73 -11.15 18.67
N ASP A 334 -15.23 -11.07 19.90
CA ASP A 334 -15.24 -9.88 20.75
C ASP A 334 -13.99 -9.02 20.46
N LEU A 335 -14.18 -7.71 20.23
CA LEU A 335 -13.11 -6.83 19.76
C LEU A 335 -12.07 -6.55 20.84
N ASP A 336 -12.47 -6.46 22.11
CA ASP A 336 -11.55 -6.19 23.21
C ASP A 336 -10.66 -7.40 23.49
N ALA A 337 -11.24 -8.61 23.49
CA ALA A 337 -10.49 -9.85 23.58
C ALA A 337 -9.57 -10.06 22.37
N PHE A 338 -10.02 -9.71 21.16
CA PHE A 338 -9.20 -9.76 19.96
C PHE A 338 -8.00 -8.83 20.09
N GLU A 339 -8.22 -7.55 20.41
CA GLU A 339 -7.13 -6.58 20.58
C GLU A 339 -6.14 -7.03 21.66
N THR A 340 -6.64 -7.54 22.80
CA THR A 340 -5.79 -8.07 23.88
C THR A 340 -4.87 -9.18 23.38
N ALA A 341 -5.43 -10.16 22.67
CA ALA A 341 -4.65 -11.25 22.09
C ALA A 341 -3.62 -10.75 21.06
N LEU A 342 -4.03 -9.79 20.21
CA LEU A 342 -3.16 -9.20 19.19
C LEU A 342 -2.05 -8.32 19.77
N ARG A 343 -2.27 -7.70 20.93
CA ARG A 343 -1.22 -6.97 21.65
C ARG A 343 -0.19 -7.91 22.27
N ALA A 344 -0.62 -9.08 22.74
CA ALA A 344 0.24 -10.08 23.36
C ALA A 344 1.13 -10.82 22.33
N ASP A 345 0.59 -11.13 21.14
CA ASP A 345 1.32 -11.74 20.03
C ASP A 345 1.03 -11.00 18.72
N TYR A 346 1.76 -9.90 18.50
CA TYR A 346 1.48 -9.03 17.37
C TYR A 346 1.83 -9.66 16.03
N GLN A 347 0.81 -9.77 15.18
CA GLN A 347 0.95 -10.20 13.79
C GLN A 347 0.34 -9.15 12.85
N ILE A 348 1.06 -8.79 11.77
CA ILE A 348 0.57 -7.84 10.76
C ILE A 348 -0.78 -8.28 10.17
N ASN A 349 -0.93 -9.57 9.88
CA ASN A 349 -2.19 -10.09 9.33
C ASN A 349 -3.29 -10.16 10.39
N GLY A 350 -2.95 -10.34 11.66
CA GLY A 350 -3.90 -10.19 12.77
C GLY A 350 -4.43 -8.77 12.91
N GLN A 351 -3.58 -7.76 12.70
CA GLN A 351 -4.02 -6.36 12.65
C GLN A 351 -5.01 -6.07 11.52
N THR A 352 -4.81 -6.71 10.36
CA THR A 352 -5.71 -6.62 9.19
C THR A 352 -7.03 -7.33 9.47
N ALA A 353 -7.00 -8.51 10.09
CA ALA A 353 -8.19 -9.25 10.52
C ALA A 353 -9.00 -8.46 11.57
N HIS A 354 -8.34 -7.90 12.59
CA HIS A 354 -8.97 -7.00 13.56
C HIS A 354 -9.59 -5.78 12.86
N ALA A 355 -8.86 -5.16 11.93
CA ALA A 355 -9.37 -4.05 11.15
C ALA A 355 -10.63 -4.43 10.35
N THR A 356 -10.68 -5.64 9.79
CA THR A 356 -11.85 -6.17 9.08
C THR A 356 -13.04 -6.29 10.02
N LEU A 357 -12.86 -6.96 11.16
CA LEU A 357 -13.93 -7.20 12.11
C LEU A 357 -14.51 -5.89 12.67
N VAL A 358 -13.66 -4.92 13.03
CA VAL A 358 -14.11 -3.58 13.47
C VAL A 358 -15.08 -2.94 12.47
N LYS A 359 -14.83 -3.10 11.16
CA LYS A 359 -15.68 -2.51 10.11
C LYS A 359 -16.94 -3.30 9.91
N ALA A 360 -16.84 -4.63 9.93
CA ALA A 360 -18.00 -5.52 9.89
C ALA A 360 -18.93 -5.36 11.11
N ARG A 361 -18.43 -4.85 12.25
CA ARG A 361 -19.26 -4.47 13.41
C ARG A 361 -19.88 -3.08 13.28
N ARG A 362 -19.26 -2.17 12.54
CA ARG A 362 -19.72 -0.78 12.38
C ARG A 362 -20.64 -0.58 11.17
N TYR A 363 -20.51 -1.43 10.16
CA TYR A 363 -21.22 -1.37 8.89
C TYR A 363 -21.78 -2.74 8.54
N ARG A 364 -22.90 -2.78 7.83
CA ARG A 364 -23.40 -4.02 7.23
C ARG A 364 -22.59 -4.28 5.97
N VAL A 365 -21.86 -5.40 5.91
CA VAL A 365 -21.00 -5.72 4.75
C VAL A 365 -21.50 -6.99 4.10
N ILE A 366 -21.89 -6.89 2.83
CA ILE A 366 -22.27 -8.01 1.97
C ILE A 366 -21.09 -8.29 1.03
N LEU A 367 -20.54 -9.49 1.10
CA LEU A 367 -19.37 -9.91 0.35
C LEU A 367 -19.77 -10.83 -0.80
N VAL A 368 -19.41 -10.43 -2.01
CA VAL A 368 -19.39 -11.28 -3.20
C VAL A 368 -17.95 -11.75 -3.40
N SER A 369 -17.71 -13.05 -3.20
CA SER A 369 -16.38 -13.68 -3.26
C SER A 369 -16.49 -15.19 -3.46
N ARG A 370 -15.36 -15.89 -3.58
CA ARG A 370 -15.30 -17.37 -3.57
C ARG A 370 -15.39 -18.00 -2.18
N PHE A 371 -15.42 -17.22 -1.10
CA PHE A 371 -15.52 -17.77 0.26
C PHE A 371 -16.89 -18.42 0.52
N SER A 372 -16.92 -19.38 1.45
CA SER A 372 -18.16 -19.96 1.93
C SER A 372 -18.96 -18.97 2.78
N ALA A 373 -20.26 -19.26 2.98
CA ALA A 373 -21.10 -18.49 3.90
C ALA A 373 -20.54 -18.50 5.34
N GLU A 374 -20.02 -19.64 5.79
CA GLU A 374 -19.39 -19.79 7.10
C GLU A 374 -18.13 -18.92 7.26
N GLN A 375 -17.23 -18.95 6.27
CA GLN A 375 -16.03 -18.11 6.28
C GLN A 375 -16.38 -16.62 6.28
N THR A 376 -17.36 -16.25 5.46
CA THR A 376 -17.82 -14.85 5.37
C THR A 376 -18.45 -14.38 6.69
N ALA A 377 -19.30 -15.22 7.30
CA ALA A 377 -19.94 -14.94 8.59
C ALA A 377 -18.92 -14.85 9.73
N ALA A 378 -17.89 -15.70 9.74
CA ALA A 378 -16.81 -15.63 10.73
C ALA A 378 -16.06 -14.28 10.68
N MET A 379 -15.93 -13.68 9.49
CA MET A 379 -15.38 -12.33 9.33
C MET A 379 -16.36 -11.20 9.72
N GLY A 380 -17.58 -11.54 10.16
CA GLY A 380 -18.64 -10.61 10.54
C GLY A 380 -19.47 -10.08 9.36
N MET A 381 -19.37 -10.70 8.18
CA MET A 381 -20.00 -10.22 6.95
C MET A 381 -21.10 -11.18 6.47
N GLU A 382 -21.93 -10.72 5.55
CA GLU A 382 -22.97 -11.53 4.88
C GLU A 382 -22.48 -12.00 3.52
N LYS A 383 -22.73 -13.26 3.17
CA LYS A 383 -22.36 -13.82 1.86
C LYS A 383 -23.47 -13.58 0.84
N ALA A 384 -23.08 -13.16 -0.36
CA ALA A 384 -23.91 -13.21 -1.56
C ALA A 384 -23.15 -13.92 -2.69
N GLU A 385 -23.83 -14.76 -3.47
CA GLU A 385 -23.20 -15.49 -4.58
C GLU A 385 -23.02 -14.62 -5.83
N THR A 386 -23.88 -13.61 -6.02
CA THR A 386 -23.85 -12.71 -7.17
C THR A 386 -24.05 -11.27 -6.74
N LEU A 387 -23.67 -10.34 -7.62
CA LEU A 387 -23.94 -8.91 -7.43
C LEU A 387 -25.44 -8.63 -7.31
N ASP A 388 -26.28 -9.29 -8.12
CA ASP A 388 -27.74 -9.11 -8.06
C ASP A 388 -28.32 -9.59 -6.72
N ALA A 389 -27.88 -10.74 -6.21
CA ALA A 389 -28.28 -11.23 -4.89
C ALA A 389 -27.83 -10.25 -3.79
N ALA A 390 -26.60 -9.71 -3.90
CA ALA A 390 -26.09 -8.73 -2.95
C ALA A 390 -26.92 -7.44 -2.96
N LEU A 391 -27.33 -6.97 -4.13
CA LEU A 391 -28.21 -5.80 -4.27
C LEU A 391 -29.58 -6.07 -3.63
N GLN A 392 -30.20 -7.22 -3.91
CA GLN A 392 -31.47 -7.60 -3.28
C GLN A 392 -31.37 -7.63 -1.75
N MET A 393 -30.30 -8.22 -1.20
CA MET A 393 -30.02 -8.23 0.24
C MET A 393 -29.79 -6.83 0.80
N ALA A 394 -29.07 -5.97 0.07
CA ALA A 394 -28.75 -4.63 0.51
C ALA A 394 -29.99 -3.74 0.60
N TYR A 395 -30.90 -3.81 -0.38
CA TYR A 395 -32.13 -3.02 -0.39
C TYR A 395 -33.11 -3.40 0.72
N GLN A 396 -32.98 -4.60 1.30
CA GLN A 396 -33.70 -4.96 2.52
C GLN A 396 -33.19 -4.12 3.69
N GLY A 397 -34.00 -3.16 4.15
CA GLY A 397 -33.69 -2.29 5.28
C GLY A 397 -33.07 -0.94 4.92
N LEU A 398 -32.88 -0.64 3.63
CA LEU A 398 -32.57 0.71 3.18
C LEU A 398 -33.83 1.60 3.17
N PRO A 399 -33.68 2.94 3.31
CA PRO A 399 -34.79 3.86 3.10
C PRO A 399 -35.30 3.80 1.66
N GLU A 400 -36.51 4.33 1.41
CA GLU A 400 -37.16 4.31 0.09
C GLU A 400 -36.30 4.90 -1.03
N ASN A 401 -35.53 5.95 -0.72
CA ASN A 401 -34.61 6.61 -1.65
C ASN A 401 -33.19 6.66 -1.07
N PRO A 402 -32.45 5.53 -1.08
CA PRO A 402 -31.14 5.46 -0.44
C PRO A 402 -30.10 6.21 -1.27
N ARG A 403 -29.27 7.03 -0.62
CA ARG A 403 -28.11 7.60 -1.28
C ARG A 403 -27.14 6.46 -1.59
N THR A 404 -26.94 6.21 -2.88
CA THR A 404 -26.14 5.09 -3.36
C THR A 404 -24.89 5.57 -4.08
N LEU A 405 -23.77 4.95 -3.77
CA LEU A 405 -22.47 5.21 -4.38
C LEU A 405 -21.92 3.96 -5.05
N VAL A 406 -21.18 4.17 -6.14
CA VAL A 406 -20.40 3.10 -6.77
C VAL A 406 -18.93 3.51 -6.82
N ILE A 407 -18.06 2.62 -6.34
CA ILE A 407 -16.61 2.80 -6.29
C ILE A 407 -15.95 1.69 -7.13
N PRO A 408 -15.63 1.94 -8.41
CA PRO A 408 -15.09 0.90 -9.29
C PRO A 408 -13.65 0.47 -8.97
N ASP A 409 -12.91 1.28 -8.20
CA ASP A 409 -11.53 1.02 -7.81
C ASP A 409 -11.30 1.42 -6.34
N GLY A 410 -12.01 0.74 -5.45
CA GLY A 410 -11.98 0.99 -4.01
C GLY A 410 -10.61 0.76 -3.39
N GLY A 411 -9.73 -0.04 -4.01
CA GLY A 411 -8.34 -0.20 -3.55
C GLY A 411 -7.47 1.04 -3.79
N THR A 412 -7.96 2.03 -4.53
CA THR A 412 -7.24 3.24 -4.91
C THR A 412 -7.97 4.50 -4.43
N VAL A 413 -9.29 4.58 -4.64
CA VAL A 413 -10.11 5.75 -4.33
C VAL A 413 -10.42 5.81 -2.83
N LEU A 414 -10.13 6.95 -2.20
CA LEU A 414 -10.43 7.24 -0.81
C LEU A 414 -11.57 8.28 -0.71
N PRO A 415 -12.80 7.86 -0.39
CA PRO A 415 -13.88 8.77 -0.05
C PRO A 415 -13.58 9.52 1.26
N VAL A 416 -13.85 10.82 1.30
CA VAL A 416 -13.72 11.66 2.50
C VAL A 416 -15.02 12.44 2.71
N VAL A 417 -15.82 12.04 3.69
CA VAL A 417 -17.03 12.78 4.07
C VAL A 417 -16.62 14.03 4.84
N ARG A 418 -17.09 15.20 4.41
CA ARG A 418 -16.87 16.45 5.14
C ARG A 418 -17.65 16.41 6.46
N GLU A 419 -16.97 16.65 7.57
CA GLU A 419 -17.65 16.96 8.83
C GLU A 419 -18.30 18.34 8.67
N SER A 420 -19.58 18.42 9.06
CA SER A 420 -20.40 19.63 8.95
C SER A 420 -20.02 20.68 9.99
#